data_AF-A0A0J0YQ31-F1
#
_entry.id   AF-A0A0J0YQ31-F1
#
_cell.length_a   1.000
_cell.length_b   1.000
_cell.length_c   1.000
_cell.angle_alpha   90.00
_cell.angle_beta   90.00
_cell.angle_gamma   90.00
#
_symmetry.space_group_name_H-M   'P 1'
#
loop_
_entity.id
_entity.type
_entity.pdbx_description
1 polymer ?
#
loop_
_entity_poly.entity_id
_entity_poly.type
_entity_poly.pdbx_seq_one_letter_code
_entity_poly.pdbx_strand_id
1 'polypeptide(L)'
;MLARFLCLPTLLLPLLLGACTKEQEQAKQSFSHTFRSKFIAASTQECVAAAPAALRNTEPIQKICECSAENAYEKLTATEIAQAVTGSISEEARAKLIEAASSCFSSVYQKSGAHPNTNSKSFETERNQ
;
A
#
# COMPACT_ATOMS: atom_id res chain seq x y z
N MET A 1 42.43 50.49 13.27
CA MET A 1 41.56 49.43 13.82
C MET A 1 41.18 48.50 12.69
N LEU A 2 41.51 47.21 12.85
CA LEU A 2 40.98 46.03 12.15
C LEU A 2 40.95 46.02 10.61
N ALA A 3 42.10 45.68 10.02
CA ALA A 3 42.12 44.76 8.89
C ALA A 3 42.05 43.32 9.44
N ARG A 4 40.95 42.59 9.20
CA ARG A 4 40.88 41.11 9.16
C ARG A 4 39.44 40.62 8.94
N PHE A 5 39.32 39.58 8.11
CA PHE A 5 38.12 38.80 7.73
C PHE A 5 37.46 39.08 6.37
N LEU A 6 38.29 39.17 5.33
CA LEU A 6 37.99 38.51 4.05
C LEU A 6 38.68 37.12 4.06
N CYS A 7 37.92 36.07 4.40
CA CYS A 7 38.21 34.62 4.29
C CYS A 7 37.13 33.92 5.15
N LEU A 8 36.07 33.29 4.66
CA LEU A 8 36.00 32.13 3.77
C LEU A 8 34.51 31.94 3.38
N PRO A 9 34.04 32.28 2.16
CA PRO A 9 32.63 32.08 1.80
C PRO A 9 32.30 30.73 1.14
N THR A 10 33.23 29.79 0.96
CA THR A 10 33.03 28.76 -0.08
C THR A 10 33.53 27.34 0.20
N LEU A 11 33.96 27.01 1.42
CA LEU A 11 34.50 25.67 1.75
C LEU A 11 33.63 24.82 2.69
N LEU A 12 32.50 25.36 3.20
CA LEU A 12 31.59 24.64 4.09
C LEU A 12 30.34 24.05 3.40
N LEU A 13 29.98 24.49 2.19
CA LEU A 13 28.87 23.88 1.44
C LEU A 13 29.09 22.40 1.04
N PRO A 14 30.31 21.94 0.65
CA PRO A 14 30.48 20.52 0.29
C PRO A 14 30.47 19.58 1.50
N LEU A 15 30.70 20.07 2.73
CA LEU A 15 30.56 19.24 3.95
C LEU A 15 29.10 19.06 4.39
N LEU A 16 28.19 19.98 4.06
CA LEU A 16 26.75 19.79 4.33
C LEU A 16 26.10 18.79 3.36
N LEU A 17 26.63 18.64 2.14
CA LEU A 17 26.12 17.68 1.15
C LEU A 17 26.39 16.21 1.54
N GLY A 18 27.40 15.95 2.38
CA GLY A 18 27.69 14.60 2.90
C GLY A 18 26.86 14.19 4.13
N ALA A 19 26.26 15.16 4.84
CA ALA A 19 25.37 14.91 5.99
C ALA A 19 23.90 14.80 5.57
N CYS A 20 23.49 15.53 4.52
CA CYS A 20 22.14 15.43 3.97
C CYS A 20 21.81 14.03 3.43
N THR A 21 22.78 13.24 2.95
CA THR A 21 22.46 11.92 2.35
C THR A 21 21.98 10.91 3.39
N LYS A 22 22.56 10.91 4.60
CA LYS A 22 22.10 10.03 5.70
C LYS A 22 20.74 10.47 6.24
N GLU A 23 20.55 11.77 6.42
CA GLU A 23 19.30 12.34 6.93
C GLU A 23 18.15 12.20 5.91
N GLN A 24 18.46 12.36 4.61
CA GLN A 24 17.52 12.16 3.51
C GLN A 24 17.10 10.68 3.38
N GLU A 25 18.04 9.74 3.45
CA GLU A 25 17.71 8.31 3.40
C GLU A 25 16.90 7.88 4.63
N GLN A 26 17.23 8.39 5.82
CA GLN A 26 16.44 8.16 7.03
C GLN A 26 15.02 8.75 6.90
N ALA A 27 14.88 9.97 6.38
CA ALA A 27 13.58 10.59 6.14
C ALA A 27 12.76 9.80 5.11
N LYS A 28 13.38 9.33 4.03
CA LYS A 28 12.75 8.50 3.00
C LYS A 28 12.28 7.15 3.54
N GLN A 29 13.11 6.47 4.35
CA GLN A 29 12.72 5.22 4.98
C GLN A 29 11.58 5.42 5.98
N SER A 30 11.65 6.46 6.82
CA SER A 30 10.60 6.80 7.78
C SER A 30 9.28 7.14 7.09
N PHE A 31 9.33 7.93 6.02
CA PHE A 31 8.17 8.25 5.20
C PHE A 31 7.59 6.99 4.54
N SER A 32 8.43 6.19 3.87
CA SER A 32 7.99 4.96 3.18
C SER A 32 7.32 3.99 4.14
N HIS A 33 7.90 3.79 5.33
CA HIS A 33 7.31 2.94 6.37
C HIS A 33 5.98 3.50 6.88
N THR A 34 5.94 4.80 7.17
CA THR A 34 4.72 5.48 7.64
C THR A 34 3.62 5.42 6.60
N PHE A 35 3.95 5.70 5.33
CA PHE A 35 3.03 5.64 4.22
C PHE A 35 2.50 4.22 4.01
N ARG A 36 3.37 3.21 3.98
CA ARG A 36 2.97 1.79 3.91
C ARG A 36 1.99 1.44 5.00
N SER A 37 2.33 1.74 6.25
CA SER A 37 1.47 1.45 7.41
C SER A 37 0.10 2.14 7.31
N LYS A 38 0.08 3.43 6.95
CA LYS A 38 -1.17 4.19 6.78
C LYS A 38 -2.00 3.70 5.60
N PHE A 39 -1.36 3.37 4.49
CA PHE A 39 -2.00 2.83 3.30
C PHE A 39 -2.66 1.49 3.60
N ILE A 40 -1.93 0.57 4.25
CA ILE A 40 -2.46 -0.75 4.62
C ILE A 40 -3.64 -0.58 5.58
N ALA A 41 -3.49 0.23 6.63
CA ALA A 41 -4.54 0.45 7.61
C ALA A 41 -5.83 1.03 6.99
N ALA A 42 -5.69 2.09 6.18
CA ALA A 42 -6.82 2.73 5.50
C ALA A 42 -7.49 1.77 4.51
N SER A 43 -6.71 1.10 3.66
CA SER A 43 -7.26 0.16 2.66
C SER A 43 -7.93 -1.03 3.32
N THR A 44 -7.38 -1.54 4.43
CA THR A 44 -7.99 -2.62 5.21
C THR A 44 -9.32 -2.18 5.78
N GLN A 45 -9.38 -0.98 6.37
CA GLN A 45 -10.61 -0.43 6.93
C GLN A 45 -11.69 -0.27 5.87
N GLU A 46 -11.35 0.31 4.71
CA GLU A 46 -12.29 0.47 3.59
C GLU A 46 -12.77 -0.89 3.04
N CYS A 47 -11.87 -1.85 2.92
CA CYS A 47 -12.21 -3.21 2.49
C CYS A 47 -13.19 -3.90 3.47
N VAL A 48 -12.92 -3.81 4.78
CA VAL A 48 -13.82 -4.37 5.81
C VAL A 48 -15.16 -3.65 5.81
N ALA A 49 -15.17 -2.33 5.65
CA ALA A 49 -16.39 -1.53 5.56
C ALA A 49 -17.21 -1.87 4.30
N ALA A 50 -16.57 -2.21 3.18
CA ALA A 50 -17.23 -2.64 1.95
C ALA A 50 -17.74 -4.08 2.00
N ALA A 51 -17.22 -4.92 2.90
CA ALA A 51 -17.62 -6.32 2.99
C ALA A 51 -19.10 -6.48 3.38
N PRO A 52 -19.74 -7.63 3.03
CA PRO A 52 -21.11 -7.92 3.45
C PRO A 52 -21.26 -7.83 4.97
N ALA A 53 -22.38 -7.26 5.45
CA ALA A 53 -22.62 -7.03 6.88
C ALA A 53 -22.43 -8.29 7.76
N ALA A 54 -22.80 -9.46 7.22
CA ALA A 54 -22.64 -10.75 7.88
C ALA A 54 -21.16 -11.13 8.15
N LEU A 55 -20.23 -10.55 7.39
CA LEU A 55 -18.80 -10.89 7.43
C LEU A 55 -17.94 -9.78 8.06
N ARG A 56 -18.40 -8.52 8.15
CA ARG A 56 -17.59 -7.35 8.55
C ARG A 56 -16.82 -7.51 9.87
N ASN A 57 -17.38 -8.23 10.84
CA ASN A 57 -16.76 -8.39 12.16
C ASN A 57 -16.10 -9.78 12.34
N THR A 58 -15.84 -10.47 11.24
CA THR A 58 -15.22 -11.80 11.28
C THR A 58 -13.70 -11.68 11.20
N GLU A 59 -12.98 -12.42 12.02
CA GLU A 59 -11.51 -12.48 11.95
C GLU A 59 -10.98 -12.83 10.53
N PRO A 60 -11.64 -13.71 9.74
CA PRO A 60 -11.26 -13.96 8.35
C PRO A 60 -11.34 -12.73 7.44
N ILE A 61 -12.40 -11.91 7.50
CA ILE A 61 -12.50 -10.75 6.59
C ILE A 61 -11.40 -9.74 6.88
N GLN A 62 -11.08 -9.53 8.16
CA GLN A 62 -10.02 -8.62 8.58
C GLN A 62 -8.67 -9.08 8.03
N LYS A 63 -8.35 -10.37 8.17
CA LYS A 63 -7.11 -10.96 7.63
C LYS A 63 -7.03 -10.91 6.12
N ILE A 64 -8.14 -11.14 5.42
CA ILE A 64 -8.19 -11.06 3.95
C ILE A 64 -7.95 -9.63 3.48
N CYS A 65 -8.62 -8.66 4.11
CA CYS A 65 -8.46 -7.25 3.78
C CYS A 65 -7.05 -6.73 4.08
N GLU A 66 -6.47 -7.11 5.22
CA GLU A 66 -5.10 -6.76 5.59
C GLU A 66 -4.07 -7.35 4.60
N CYS A 67 -4.15 -8.65 4.34
CA CYS A 67 -3.30 -9.32 3.34
C CYS A 67 -3.45 -8.69 1.95
N SER A 68 -4.68 -8.37 1.55
CA SER A 68 -4.94 -7.78 0.22
C SER A 68 -4.31 -6.39 0.12
N ALA A 69 -4.39 -5.59 1.19
CA ALA A 69 -3.77 -4.27 1.25
C ALA A 69 -2.24 -4.33 1.25
N GLU A 70 -1.65 -5.31 1.95
CA GLU A 70 -0.21 -5.57 1.92
C GLU A 70 0.25 -5.95 0.51
N ASN A 71 -0.39 -6.94 -0.11
CA ASN A 71 -0.05 -7.39 -1.47
C ASN A 71 -0.30 -6.30 -2.51
N ALA A 72 -1.34 -5.47 -2.35
CA ALA A 72 -1.58 -4.32 -3.21
C ALA A 72 -0.42 -3.33 -3.15
N TYR A 73 0.05 -3.00 -1.94
CA TYR A 73 1.19 -2.10 -1.76
C TYR A 73 2.47 -2.65 -2.40
N GLU A 74 2.69 -3.96 -2.34
CA GLU A 74 3.89 -4.60 -2.87
C GLU A 74 3.86 -4.77 -4.39
N LYS A 75 2.68 -4.98 -4.99
CA LYS A 75 2.53 -5.21 -6.43
C LYS A 75 2.34 -3.93 -7.25
N LEU A 76 1.81 -2.86 -6.64
CA LEU A 76 1.60 -1.60 -7.33
C LEU A 76 2.82 -0.70 -7.27
N THR A 77 3.07 0.00 -8.37
CA THR A 77 4.01 1.11 -8.42
C THR A 77 3.43 2.34 -7.71
N ALA A 78 4.29 3.26 -7.28
CA ALA A 78 3.87 4.52 -6.69
C ALA A 78 2.92 5.32 -7.60
N THR A 79 3.13 5.24 -8.93
CA THR A 79 2.27 5.89 -9.92
C THR A 79 0.89 5.25 -9.96
N GLU A 80 0.80 3.91 -9.96
CA GLU A 80 -0.49 3.20 -9.93
C GLU A 80 -1.26 3.48 -8.64
N ILE A 81 -0.56 3.56 -7.49
CA ILE A 81 -1.17 3.94 -6.21
C ILE A 81 -1.70 5.39 -6.29
N ALA A 82 -0.91 6.32 -6.80
CA ALA A 82 -1.32 7.72 -6.94
C ALA A 82 -2.53 7.88 -7.87
N GLN A 83 -2.56 7.14 -8.99
CA GLN A 83 -3.71 7.10 -9.89
C GLN A 83 -4.94 6.52 -9.20
N ALA A 84 -4.78 5.41 -8.47
CA ALA A 84 -5.89 4.78 -7.75
C ALA A 84 -6.52 5.75 -6.72
N VAL A 85 -5.70 6.55 -6.04
CA VAL A 85 -6.16 7.60 -5.11
C VAL A 85 -6.96 8.69 -5.83
N THR A 86 -6.62 9.03 -7.06
CA THR A 86 -7.39 10.00 -7.88
C THR A 86 -8.57 9.37 -8.60
N GLY A 87 -8.91 8.11 -8.30
CA GLY A 87 -10.03 7.38 -8.89
C GLY A 87 -9.76 6.83 -10.29
N SER A 88 -8.51 6.88 -10.76
CA SER A 88 -8.10 6.31 -12.05
C SER A 88 -7.33 5.02 -11.82
N ILE A 89 -7.81 3.88 -12.32
CA ILE A 89 -7.04 2.63 -12.23
C ILE A 89 -6.89 2.02 -13.62
N SER A 90 -5.66 1.67 -13.99
CA SER A 90 -5.40 0.96 -15.23
C SER A 90 -5.90 -0.48 -15.12
N GLU A 91 -6.24 -1.10 -16.26
CA GLU A 91 -6.62 -2.52 -16.28
C GLU A 91 -5.49 -3.42 -15.76
N GLU A 92 -4.23 -3.06 -15.99
CA GLU A 92 -3.07 -3.78 -15.47
C GLU A 92 -3.00 -3.70 -13.93
N ALA A 93 -3.12 -2.50 -13.36
CA ALA A 93 -3.14 -2.31 -11.91
C ALA A 93 -4.32 -3.04 -11.27
N ARG A 94 -5.49 -3.00 -11.92
CA ARG A 94 -6.68 -3.73 -11.49
C ARG A 94 -6.46 -5.24 -11.51
N ALA A 95 -5.82 -5.79 -12.54
CA ALA A 95 -5.48 -7.21 -12.60
C ALA A 95 -4.56 -7.64 -11.45
N LYS A 96 -3.52 -6.84 -11.14
CA LYS A 96 -2.62 -7.08 -10.00
C LYS A 96 -3.36 -7.10 -8.66
N LEU A 97 -4.32 -6.18 -8.47
CA LEU A 97 -5.15 -6.13 -7.27
C LEU A 97 -6.07 -7.34 -7.13
N ILE A 98 -6.70 -7.78 -8.22
CA ILE A 98 -7.55 -8.99 -8.22
C ILE A 98 -6.71 -10.23 -7.87
N GLU A 99 -5.53 -10.36 -8.47
CA GLU A 99 -4.60 -11.44 -8.16
C GLU A 99 -4.15 -11.41 -6.70
N ALA A 100 -3.82 -10.22 -6.16
CA ALA A 100 -3.49 -10.04 -4.75
C ALA A 100 -4.62 -10.52 -3.81
N ALA A 101 -5.85 -10.08 -4.07
CA ALA A 101 -7.01 -10.41 -3.24
C ALA A 101 -7.35 -11.91 -3.29
N SER A 102 -7.33 -12.52 -4.48
CA SER A 102 -7.59 -13.96 -4.67
C SER A 102 -6.55 -14.86 -3.99
N SER A 103 -5.27 -14.46 -4.03
CA SER A 103 -4.21 -15.14 -3.30
C SER A 103 -4.44 -15.09 -1.78
N CYS A 104 -4.80 -13.91 -1.25
CA CYS A 104 -5.09 -13.73 0.17
C CYS A 104 -6.32 -14.51 0.63
N PHE A 105 -7.39 -14.50 -0.16
CA PHE A 105 -8.58 -15.30 0.12
C PHE A 105 -8.22 -16.79 0.21
N SER A 106 -7.47 -17.29 -0.77
CA SER A 106 -7.03 -18.70 -0.79
C SER A 106 -6.17 -19.04 0.42
N SER A 107 -5.18 -18.19 0.76
CA SER A 107 -4.27 -18.40 1.88
C SER A 107 -4.99 -18.40 3.24
N VAL A 108 -5.92 -17.48 3.46
CA VAL A 108 -6.66 -17.38 4.73
C VAL A 108 -7.61 -18.56 4.90
N TYR A 109 -8.41 -18.91 3.88
CA TYR A 109 -9.35 -20.02 4.00
C TYR A 109 -8.67 -21.41 3.99
N GLN A 110 -7.56 -21.58 3.25
CA GLN A 110 -6.78 -22.82 3.31
C GLN A 110 -6.10 -23.01 4.67
N LYS A 111 -5.60 -21.94 5.31
CA LYS A 111 -5.04 -22.02 6.68
C LYS A 111 -6.10 -22.24 7.75
N SER A 112 -7.34 -21.78 7.53
CA SER A 112 -8.43 -21.93 8.50
C SER A 112 -9.12 -23.31 8.47
N GLY A 113 -8.73 -24.24 7.59
CA GLY A 113 -9.37 -25.56 7.46
C GLY A 113 -10.83 -25.50 6.99
N ALA A 114 -11.36 -24.31 6.72
CA ALA A 114 -12.67 -24.09 6.15
C ALA A 114 -12.54 -24.16 4.63
N HIS A 115 -12.76 -25.34 4.06
CA HIS A 115 -12.95 -25.49 2.62
C HIS A 115 -14.04 -24.51 2.15
N PRO A 116 -13.73 -23.49 1.32
CA PRO A 116 -14.77 -22.84 0.55
C PRO A 116 -15.26 -23.90 -0.44
N ASN A 117 -16.54 -24.26 -0.37
CA ASN A 117 -17.17 -25.10 -1.38
C ASN A 117 -17.10 -24.33 -2.70
N THR A 118 -16.09 -24.62 -3.50
CA THR A 118 -15.89 -24.07 -4.84
C THR A 118 -16.99 -24.61 -5.73
N ASN A 119 -18.13 -23.94 -5.74
CA ASN A 119 -19.03 -24.00 -6.88
C ASN A 119 -18.79 -22.73 -7.70
N SER A 120 -17.88 -22.86 -8.68
CA SER A 120 -17.78 -21.93 -9.79
C SER A 120 -19.13 -21.87 -10.51
N LYS A 121 -20.00 -20.95 -10.11
CA LYS A 121 -21.10 -20.46 -10.95
C LYS A 121 -21.64 -19.12 -10.48
N SER A 122 -21.71 -18.20 -11.43
CA SER A 122 -22.41 -16.91 -11.43
C SER A 122 -21.79 -15.76 -10.65
N PHE A 123 -20.77 -15.14 -11.28
CA PHE A 123 -20.63 -13.68 -11.26
C PHE A 123 -21.00 -13.10 -12.63
N GLU A 124 -22.09 -13.61 -13.21
CA GLU A 124 -22.51 -13.32 -14.58
C GLU A 124 -24.05 -13.26 -14.67
N THR A 125 -24.72 -12.53 -13.77
CA THR A 125 -26.17 -12.24 -13.93
C THR A 125 -26.67 -10.98 -13.21
N GLU A 126 -25.89 -9.90 -13.14
CA GLU A 126 -26.44 -8.58 -12.72
C GLU A 126 -25.91 -7.41 -13.56
N ARG A 127 -25.84 -7.61 -14.89
CA ARG A 127 -25.59 -6.50 -15.83
C ARG A 127 -26.54 -6.45 -17.02
N ASN A 128 -27.71 -7.10 -16.92
CA ASN A 128 -28.82 -6.90 -17.87
C ASN A 128 -30.13 -7.41 -17.25
N GLN A 129 -30.73 -6.58 -16.40
CA GLN A 129 -32.18 -6.38 -16.30
C GLN A 129 -32.46 -5.14 -15.47
#